data_AF-A0A087SVA5-F1
#
_entry.id   AF-A0A087SVA5-F1
#
_cell.length_a   1.000
_cell.length_b   1.000
_cell.length_c   1.000
_cell.angle_alpha   90.00
_cell.angle_beta   90.00
_cell.angle_gamma   90.00
#
_symmetry.space_group_name_H-M   'P 1'
#
loop_
_entity.id
_entity.type
_entity.pdbx_description
1 polymer ?
#
loop_
_entity_poly.entity_id
_entity_poly.type
_entity_poly.pdbx_seq_one_letter_code
_entity_poly.pdbx_strand_id
1 'polypeptide(L)'
;MGMIATFFTMVVFIRHNNTPVVKASTRELSYVILVGMYLCHGCTFPLLAKPTQTSCFLTRVMPAFSFAMMYASLVTKTNRIA
;
A
#
# COMPACT_ATOMS: atom_id res chain seq x y z
N MET A 1 -11.80 8.56 7.33
CA MET A 1 -11.05 9.58 6.55
C MET A 1 -9.93 8.96 5.72
N GLY A 2 -9.01 8.18 6.31
CA GLY A 2 -7.87 7.61 5.56
C GLY A 2 -8.24 6.72 4.37
N MET A 3 -9.24 5.83 4.49
CA MET A 3 -9.70 4.99 3.37
C MET A 3 -10.13 5.80 2.14
N ILE A 4 -10.81 6.94 2.35
CA ILE A 4 -11.29 7.80 1.25
C ILE A 4 -10.11 8.46 0.54
N ALA A 5 -9.13 8.95 1.32
CA ALA A 5 -7.92 9.55 0.78
C ALA A 5 -7.11 8.53 -0.04
N THR A 6 -6.96 7.30 0.44
CA THR A 6 -6.23 6.24 -0.29
C THR A 6 -6.98 5.75 -1.51
N PHE A 7 -8.31 5.65 -1.43
CA PHE A 7 -9.12 5.31 -2.59
C PHE A 7 -9.05 6.41 -3.64
N PHE A 8 -9.09 7.68 -3.23
CA PHE A 8 -8.92 8.82 -4.11
C PHE A 8 -7.52 8.83 -4.75
N THR A 9 -6.44 8.63 -3.99
CA THR A 9 -5.09 8.56 -4.56
C THR A 9 -4.94 7.38 -5.51
N MET A 10 -5.52 6.22 -5.21
CA MET A 10 -5.51 5.04 -6.08
C MET A 10 -6.28 5.30 -7.38
N VAL A 11 -7.49 5.89 -7.31
CA VAL A 11 -8.28 6.26 -8.49
C VAL A 11 -7.55 7.31 -9.33
N VAL A 12 -6.99 8.35 -8.69
CA VAL A 12 -6.18 9.36 -9.37
C VAL A 12 -5.00 8.69 -10.05
N PHE A 13 -4.28 7.78 -9.40
CA PHE A 13 -3.11 7.08 -9.97
C PHE A 13 -3.48 6.21 -11.18
N ILE A 14 -4.59 5.47 -11.11
CA ILE A 14 -5.13 4.67 -12.22
C ILE A 14 -5.56 5.58 -13.38
N ARG A 15 -6.18 6.74 -13.08
CA ARG A 15 -6.61 7.72 -14.09
C ARG A 15 -5.42 8.47 -14.71
N HIS A 16 -4.40 8.76 -13.90
CA HIS A 16 -3.15 9.45 -14.25
C HIS A 16 -2.03 8.48 -14.64
N ASN A 17 -2.35 7.26 -15.08
CA ASN A 17 -1.39 6.26 -15.55
C ASN A 17 -0.47 6.76 -16.70
N ASN A 18 -0.81 7.90 -17.33
CA ASN A 18 -0.03 8.59 -18.37
C ASN A 18 0.76 9.83 -17.90
N THR A 19 0.78 10.17 -16.60
CA THR A 19 1.34 11.45 -16.10
C THR A 19 2.80 11.28 -15.66
N PRO A 20 3.72 12.21 -16.04
CA PRO A 20 5.17 12.00 -16.00
C PRO A 20 5.82 11.91 -14.62
N VAL A 21 5.06 11.99 -13.52
CA VAL A 21 5.52 11.58 -12.16
C VAL A 21 5.92 10.10 -12.16
N VAL A 22 5.35 9.29 -13.06
CA VAL A 22 5.57 7.85 -13.22
C VAL A 22 6.77 7.54 -14.13
N LYS A 23 7.54 8.52 -14.66
CA LYS A 23 8.56 8.25 -15.70
C LYS A 23 10.02 8.48 -15.26
N ALA A 24 10.27 9.23 -14.20
CA ALA A 24 11.63 9.76 -13.94
C ALA A 24 12.44 9.04 -12.84
N SER A 25 11.84 8.39 -11.83
CA SER A 25 12.63 7.59 -10.88
C SER A 25 11.79 6.52 -10.19
N THR A 26 12.05 5.26 -10.55
CA THR A 26 11.62 4.03 -9.87
C THR A 26 10.10 3.78 -9.81
N ARG A 27 9.46 3.55 -10.99
CA ARG A 27 8.04 3.14 -11.15
C ARG A 27 7.57 2.10 -10.13
N GLU A 28 8.35 1.04 -10.03
CA GLU A 28 8.06 -0.14 -9.20
C GLU A 28 7.96 0.24 -7.71
N LEU A 29 8.82 1.15 -7.24
CA LEU A 29 8.97 1.44 -5.82
C LEU A 29 7.81 2.27 -5.26
N SER A 30 7.39 3.30 -5.99
CA SER A 30 6.22 4.08 -5.58
C SER A 30 4.95 3.23 -5.67
N TYR A 31 4.88 2.30 -6.63
CA TYR A 31 3.75 1.37 -6.75
C TYR A 31 3.65 0.44 -5.54
N VAL A 32 4.77 -0.13 -5.10
CA VAL A 32 4.80 -1.00 -3.90
C VAL A 32 4.41 -0.22 -2.64
N ILE A 33 4.84 1.03 -2.47
CA ILE A 33 4.45 1.87 -1.32
C ILE A 33 2.94 2.15 -1.34
N LEU A 34 2.39 2.56 -2.48
CA LEU A 34 0.96 2.83 -2.65
C LEU A 34 0.10 1.59 -2.39
N VAL A 35 0.50 0.44 -2.93
CA VAL A 35 -0.15 -0.86 -2.66
C VAL A 35 -0.07 -1.21 -1.18
N GLY A 36 1.08 -1.02 -0.54
CA GLY A 36 1.24 -1.24 0.90
C GLY A 36 0.32 -0.35 1.74
N MET A 37 0.15 0.93 1.38
CA MET A 37 -0.77 1.82 2.09
C MET A 37 -2.23 1.42 1.88
N TYR A 38 -2.60 1.00 0.66
CA TYR A 38 -3.95 0.51 0.38
C TYR A 38 -4.27 -0.75 1.18
N LEU A 39 -3.35 -1.71 1.21
CA LEU A 39 -3.50 -2.94 1.99
C LEU A 39 -3.55 -2.66 3.49
N CYS A 40 -2.76 -1.71 3.99
CA CYS A 40 -2.81 -1.27 5.38
C CYS A 40 -4.20 -0.72 5.76
N HIS A 41 -4.79 0.11 4.90
CA HIS A 41 -6.17 0.56 5.11
C HIS A 41 -7.21 -0.56 4.95
N GLY A 42 -6.96 -1.47 4.02
CA GLY A 42 -7.74 -2.70 3.84
C GLY A 42 -7.77 -3.57 5.10
N CYS A 43 -6.69 -3.60 5.89
CA CYS A 43 -6.61 -4.34 7.16
C CYS A 43 -7.66 -3.90 8.20
N THR A 44 -8.15 -2.66 8.13
CA THR A 44 -9.21 -2.18 9.02
C THR A 44 -10.54 -2.93 8.78
N PHE A 45 -10.83 -3.37 7.55
CA PHE A 45 -12.06 -4.10 7.22
C PHE A 45 -12.18 -5.49 7.88
N PRO A 46 -11.21 -6.42 7.77
CA PRO A 46 -11.28 -7.72 8.44
C PRO A 46 -11.20 -7.61 9.96
N LEU A 47 -10.65 -6.51 10.49
CA LEU A 47 -10.60 -6.23 11.93
C LEU A 47 -11.96 -5.76 12.46
N LEU A 48 -12.74 -5.03 11.66
CA LEU A 48 -14.13 -4.66 11.96
C LEU A 48 -15.15 -5.78 11.63
N ALA A 49 -14.81 -6.70 10.73
CA ALA A 49 -15.68 -7.81 10.36
C ALA A 49 -15.81 -8.82 11.52
N LYS A 50 -16.94 -9.56 11.57
CA LYS A 50 -17.16 -10.59 12.59
C LYS A 50 -15.99 -11.57 12.64
N PRO A 51 -15.54 -11.99 13.85
CA PRO A 51 -14.42 -12.89 14.01
C PRO A 51 -14.76 -14.26 13.42
N THR A 52 -14.23 -14.53 12.24
CA THR A 52 -14.20 -15.83 11.56
C THR A 52 -12.75 -16.25 11.37
N GLN A 53 -12.51 -17.56 11.21
CA GLN A 53 -11.16 -18.11 11.00
C GLN A 53 -10.38 -17.37 9.90
N THR A 54 -11.08 -17.02 8.82
CA THR A 54 -10.52 -16.24 7.70
C THR A 54 -10.14 -14.81 8.10
N SER A 55 -11.00 -14.06 8.80
CA SER A 55 -10.67 -12.71 9.27
C SER A 55 -9.55 -12.69 10.30
N CYS A 56 -9.46 -13.73 11.15
CA CYS A 56 -8.37 -13.88 12.12
C CYS A 56 -7.02 -14.08 11.41
N PHE A 57 -6.99 -14.94 10.39
CA PHE A 57 -5.81 -15.14 9.55
C PHE A 57 -5.43 -13.86 8.78
N LEU A 58 -6.39 -13.20 8.11
CA LEU A 58 -6.14 -11.96 7.38
C LEU A 58 -5.63 -10.84 8.30
N THR A 59 -6.21 -10.67 9.48
CA THR A 59 -5.78 -9.64 10.45
C THR A 59 -4.35 -9.86 10.93
N ARG A 60 -3.87 -11.11 10.99
CA ARG A 60 -2.47 -11.42 11.35
C ARG A 60 -1.49 -11.17 10.20
N VAL A 61 -1.85 -11.56 8.98
CA VAL A 61 -0.93 -11.55 7.84
C VAL A 61 -0.91 -10.21 7.10
N MET A 62 -2.07 -9.60 6.89
CA MET A 62 -2.21 -8.38 6.06
C MET A 62 -1.42 -7.18 6.60
N PRO A 63 -1.42 -6.87 7.92
CA PRO A 63 -0.63 -5.75 8.43
C PRO A 63 0.86 -6.01 8.30
N ALA A 64 1.31 -7.22 8.65
CA ALA A 64 2.72 -7.60 8.56
C ALA A 64 3.24 -7.49 7.12
N PHE A 65 2.46 -7.96 6.15
CA PHE A 65 2.80 -7.86 4.73
C PHE A 65 2.84 -6.39 4.25
N SER A 66 1.87 -5.58 4.67
CA SER A 66 1.80 -4.15 4.32
C SER A 66 3.00 -3.36 4.84
N PHE A 67 3.39 -3.57 6.10
CA PHE A 67 4.58 -2.96 6.69
C PHE A 67 5.86 -3.45 6.01
N ALA A 68 5.98 -4.75 5.73
CA ALA A 68 7.14 -5.30 5.03
C ALA A 68 7.36 -4.66 3.66
N MET A 69 6.29 -4.50 2.86
CA MET A 69 6.38 -3.82 1.56
C MET A 69 6.78 -2.35 1.68
N MET A 70 6.20 -1.62 2.63
CA MET A 70 6.54 -0.21 2.88
C MET A 70 8.02 -0.05 3.28
N TYR A 71 8.48 -0.86 4.23
CA TYR A 71 9.86 -0.83 4.70
C TYR A 71 10.86 -1.27 3.63
N ALA A 72 10.59 -2.35 2.90
CA ALA A 72 11.43 -2.78 1.80
C ALA A 72 11.60 -1.67 0.76
N SER A 73 10.50 -0.99 0.42
CA SER A 73 10.51 0.10 -0.54
C SER A 73 11.32 1.31 -0.06
N LEU A 74 11.15 1.69 1.21
CA LEU A 74 11.91 2.77 1.83
C LEU A 74 13.40 2.45 1.87
N VAL A 75 13.77 1.22 2.26
CA VAL A 75 15.15 0.75 2.31
C VAL A 75 15.80 0.79 0.93
N THR A 76 15.10 0.32 -0.11
CA THR A 76 15.62 0.40 -1.49
C THR A 76 15.78 1.85 -1.94
N LYS A 77 14.88 2.76 -1.55
CA LYS A 77 15.01 4.19 -1.86
C LYS A 77 16.25 4.77 -1.19
N THR A 78 16.44 4.50 0.10
CA THR A 78 17.58 5.01 0.87
C THR A 78 18.90 4.44 0.37
N ASN A 79 18.98 3.14 0.07
CA ASN A 79 20.19 2.50 -0.47
C ASN A 79 20.56 2.95 -1.89
N ARG A 80 19.61 3.49 -2.66
CA ARG A 80 19.90 4.06 -3.99
C ARG A 80 20.45 5.49 -3.90
N ILE A 81 20.23 6.17 -2.78
CA ILE A 81 20.62 7.57 -2.54
C ILE A 81 21.92 7.64 -1.73
N ALA A 82 22.14 6.67 -0.83
CA ALA A 82 23.42 6.41 -0.16
C ALA A 82 24.43 5.78 -1.13
#